data_AF-A0A914G152-F1
#
_entry.id   AF-A0A914G152-F1
#
_cell.length_a   1.000
_cell.length_b   1.000
_cell.length_c   1.000
_cell.angle_alpha   90.00
_cell.angle_beta   90.00
_cell.angle_gamma   90.00
#
_symmetry.space_group_name_H-M   'P 1'
#
loop_
_entity.id
_entity.type
_entity.pdbx_description
1 polymer ?
#
loop_
_entity_poly.entity_id
_entity_poly.type
_entity_poly.pdbx_seq_one_letter_code
_entity_poly.pdbx_strand_id
1 'polypeptide(L)'
;MLTGIPLFPGINDAKDQLERIFAIRGLPIVEKWPEVVSLPNYKLFHFQPYVEMPWRRVHHVFSRLPEGGEKLLNSFLQLNPIERISANAAMLHTYFSALPPEVHLLKPTESIFSVLPDAASTSSSSR
;
A
#
# COMPACT_ATOMS: atom_id res chain seq x y z
N MET A 1 -2.38 -3.44 -10.78
CA MET A 1 -1.66 -2.24 -11.27
C MET A 1 -0.15 -2.47 -11.35
N LEU A 2 0.58 -2.79 -10.26
CA LEU A 2 2.05 -2.91 -10.33
C LEU A 2 2.56 -4.27 -10.82
N THR A 3 2.06 -5.37 -10.24
CA THR A 3 2.56 -6.73 -10.51
C THR A 3 1.65 -7.53 -11.44
N GLY A 4 0.42 -7.06 -11.68
CA GLY A 4 -0.60 -7.79 -12.43
C GLY A 4 -1.23 -8.98 -11.70
N ILE A 5 -0.76 -9.30 -10.49
CA ILE A 5 -1.23 -10.44 -9.68
C ILE A 5 -1.66 -9.98 -8.28
N PRO A 6 -2.56 -10.72 -7.61
CA PRO A 6 -2.92 -10.44 -6.21
C PRO A 6 -1.71 -10.54 -5.29
N LEU A 7 -1.59 -9.57 -4.36
CA LEU A 7 -0.51 -9.53 -3.37
C LEU A 7 -0.63 -10.64 -2.31
N PHE A 8 -1.88 -10.97 -1.95
CA PHE A 8 -2.20 -11.99 -0.95
C PHE A 8 -3.23 -12.97 -1.55
N PRO A 9 -2.80 -13.95 -2.35
CA PRO A 9 -3.69 -14.89 -3.02
C PRO A 9 -4.18 -16.00 -2.08
N GLY A 10 -5.05 -15.67 -1.12
CA GLY A 10 -5.78 -16.68 -0.35
C GLY A 10 -6.97 -17.20 -1.17
N ILE A 11 -7.21 -18.51 -1.09
CA ILE A 11 -8.19 -19.23 -1.92
C ILE A 11 -9.26 -19.90 -1.03
N ASN A 12 -8.86 -20.41 0.14
CA ASN A 12 -9.68 -21.34 0.90
C ASN A 12 -10.52 -20.65 1.98
N ASP A 13 -9.87 -20.15 3.03
CA ASP A 13 -10.52 -19.61 4.21
C ASP A 13 -9.76 -18.41 4.80
N ALA A 14 -10.25 -17.88 5.92
CA ALA A 14 -9.62 -16.77 6.61
C ALA A 14 -8.19 -17.12 7.10
N LYS A 15 -7.90 -18.38 7.42
CA LYS A 15 -6.58 -18.80 7.86
C LYS A 15 -5.58 -18.77 6.70
N ASP A 16 -5.92 -19.34 5.55
CA ASP A 16 -5.07 -19.28 4.34
C ASP A 16 -4.80 -17.83 3.93
N GLN A 17 -5.81 -16.95 3.96
CA GLN A 17 -5.60 -15.52 3.71
C GLN A 17 -4.63 -14.89 4.73
N LEU A 18 -4.74 -15.21 6.02
CA LEU A 18 -3.83 -14.74 7.06
C LEU A 18 -2.41 -15.29 6.87
N GLU A 19 -2.25 -16.55 6.44
CA GLU A 19 -0.93 -17.11 6.10
C GLU A 19 -0.25 -16.30 4.99
N ARG A 20 -1.00 -15.89 3.93
CA ARG A 20 -0.44 -15.03 2.87
C ARG A 20 -0.05 -13.65 3.38
N ILE A 21 -0.86 -13.05 4.24
CA ILE A 21 -0.58 -11.73 4.81
C ILE A 21 0.66 -11.79 5.70
N PHE A 22 0.71 -12.75 6.64
CA PHE A 22 1.80 -12.87 7.59
C PHE A 22 3.11 -13.28 6.93
N ALA A 23 3.09 -14.06 5.85
CA ALA A 23 4.29 -14.38 5.08
C ALA A 23 5.03 -13.13 4.54
N ILE A 24 4.32 -12.01 4.37
CA ILE A 24 4.90 -10.74 3.90
C ILE A 24 5.04 -9.72 5.03
N ARG A 25 4.03 -9.56 5.90
CA ARG A 25 4.01 -8.53 6.94
C ARG A 25 4.50 -9.00 8.31
N GLY A 26 4.84 -10.28 8.44
CA GLY A 26 5.17 -10.92 9.71
C GLY A 26 3.94 -11.19 10.56
N LEU A 27 4.15 -11.86 11.70
CA LEU A 27 3.10 -12.04 12.70
C LEU A 27 2.84 -10.73 13.47
N PRO A 28 1.58 -10.44 13.87
CA PRO A 28 1.29 -9.31 14.72
C PRO A 28 1.87 -9.53 16.13
N ILE A 29 2.59 -8.54 16.63
CA ILE A 29 3.21 -8.53 17.94
C ILE A 29 2.51 -7.52 18.86
N VAL A 30 2.44 -7.83 20.15
CA VAL A 30 1.68 -7.06 21.15
C VAL A 30 2.24 -5.65 21.29
N GLU A 31 3.54 -5.45 21.08
CA GLU A 31 4.21 -4.15 21.14
C GLU A 31 3.70 -3.18 20.05
N LYS A 32 3.31 -3.70 18.88
CA LYS A 32 2.81 -2.90 17.75
C LYS A 32 1.28 -2.87 17.68
N TRP A 33 0.61 -3.86 18.27
CA TRP A 33 -0.83 -3.96 18.29
C TRP A 33 -1.29 -4.60 19.61
N PRO A 34 -1.40 -3.82 20.71
CA PRO A 34 -1.71 -4.37 22.03
C PRO A 34 -3.05 -5.11 22.08
N GLU A 35 -4.07 -4.58 21.40
CA GLU A 35 -5.44 -5.11 21.41
C GLU A 35 -5.57 -6.40 20.59
N VAL A 36 -4.53 -6.80 19.84
CA VAL A 36 -4.60 -8.00 18.98
C VAL A 36 -4.92 -9.26 19.76
N VAL A 37 -4.45 -9.35 21.01
CA VAL A 37 -4.65 -10.51 21.90
C VAL A 37 -6.11 -10.71 22.30
N SER A 38 -6.93 -9.65 22.20
CA SER A 38 -8.36 -9.69 22.52
C SER A 38 -9.22 -10.18 21.34
N LEU A 39 -8.63 -10.33 20.15
CA LEU A 39 -9.38 -10.73 18.98
C LEU A 39 -9.75 -12.21 19.03
N PRO A 40 -11.01 -12.59 18.68
CA PRO A 40 -11.50 -13.97 18.79
C PRO A 40 -10.66 -15.03 18.08
N ASN A 41 -9.91 -14.65 17.05
CA ASN A 41 -9.12 -15.54 16.20
C ASN A 41 -7.60 -15.35 16.33
N TYR A 42 -7.13 -14.70 17.40
CA TYR A 42 -5.70 -14.54 17.66
C TYR A 42 -5.07 -15.85 18.16
N LYS A 43 -4.77 -16.75 17.23
CA LYS A 43 -4.18 -18.08 17.48
C LYS A 43 -2.86 -18.23 16.74
N LEU A 44 -1.83 -17.48 17.15
CA LEU A 44 -0.54 -17.41 16.45
C LEU A 44 0.19 -18.75 16.34
N PHE A 45 -0.03 -19.66 17.29
CA PHE A 45 0.57 -21.01 17.30
C PHE A 45 0.15 -21.88 16.09
N HIS A 46 -0.87 -21.47 15.33
CA HIS A 46 -1.25 -22.13 14.08
C HIS A 46 -0.47 -21.66 12.84
N PHE A 47 0.39 -20.64 12.98
CA PHE A 47 1.15 -20.03 11.89
C PHE A 47 2.64 -20.30 12.03
N GLN A 48 3.36 -20.30 10.91
CA GLN A 48 4.83 -20.29 10.93
C GLN A 48 5.35 -18.98 11.54
N PRO A 49 6.59 -18.96 12.08
CA PRO A 49 7.19 -17.77 12.67
C PRO A 49 7.61 -16.75 11.59
N TYR A 50 6.63 -16.16 10.92
CA TYR A 50 6.87 -15.22 9.84
C TYR A 50 7.44 -13.90 10.35
N VAL A 51 8.47 -13.44 9.67
CA VAL A 51 9.09 -12.12 9.87
C VAL A 51 8.77 -11.25 8.67
N GLU A 52 8.60 -9.96 8.92
CA GLU A 52 8.31 -8.96 7.89
C GLU A 52 9.34 -9.05 6.73
N MET A 53 8.82 -9.18 5.52
CA MET A 53 9.60 -9.31 4.29
C MET A 53 9.75 -7.93 3.62
N PRO A 54 10.98 -7.51 3.29
CA PRO A 54 11.18 -6.31 2.48
C PRO A 54 10.49 -6.42 1.11
N TRP A 55 9.83 -5.37 0.64
CA TRP A 55 9.05 -5.39 -0.61
C TRP A 55 9.84 -5.84 -1.84
N ARG A 56 11.13 -5.49 -1.92
CA ARG A 56 12.05 -5.96 -2.96
C ARG A 56 12.14 -7.50 -3.09
N ARG A 57 11.87 -8.24 -2.02
CA ARG A 57 11.83 -9.72 -2.01
C ARG A 57 10.45 -10.28 -2.35
N VAL A 58 9.39 -9.47 -2.20
CA VAL A 58 8.02 -9.84 -2.58
C VAL A 58 7.89 -9.83 -4.10
N HIS A 59 8.36 -8.75 -4.75
CA HIS A 59 8.39 -8.66 -6.21
C HIS A 59 9.39 -7.60 -6.68
N HIS A 60 10.12 -7.86 -7.77
CA HIS A 60 11.16 -6.98 -8.28
C HIS A 60 10.65 -5.57 -8.68
N VAL A 61 9.36 -5.45 -9.04
CA VAL A 61 8.73 -4.16 -9.39
C VAL A 61 8.73 -3.20 -8.20
N PHE A 62 8.65 -3.68 -6.96
CA PHE A 62 8.64 -2.80 -5.80
C PHE A 62 9.95 -2.03 -5.61
N SER A 63 11.08 -2.57 -6.11
CA SER A 63 12.36 -1.87 -6.14
C SER A 63 12.41 -0.70 -7.13
N ARG A 64 11.42 -0.59 -8.01
CA ARG A 64 11.30 0.46 -9.05
C ARG A 64 10.22 1.48 -8.74
N LEU A 65 9.68 1.45 -7.51
CA LEU A 65 8.69 2.43 -7.10
C LEU A 65 9.29 3.83 -7.12
N PRO A 66 8.53 4.85 -7.57
CA PRO A 66 8.88 6.25 -7.37
C PRO A 66 9.14 6.56 -5.89
N GLU A 67 9.81 7.68 -5.65
CA GLU A 67 10.09 8.14 -4.29
C GLU A 67 8.82 8.16 -3.43
N GLY A 68 8.93 7.64 -2.20
CA GLY A 68 7.80 7.54 -1.29
C GLY A 68 6.83 6.38 -1.57
N GLY A 69 6.91 5.68 -2.71
CA GLY A 69 5.97 4.60 -3.04
C GLY A 69 6.01 3.44 -2.03
N GLU A 70 7.21 3.02 -1.62
CA GLU A 70 7.35 1.97 -0.60
C GLU A 70 6.82 2.42 0.77
N LYS A 71 7.04 3.68 1.14
CA LYS A 71 6.54 4.28 2.39
C LYS A 71 5.00 4.34 2.39
N LEU A 72 4.40 4.73 1.27
CA LEU A 72 2.96 4.76 1.10
C LEU A 72 2.36 3.35 1.19
N LEU A 73 2.96 2.38 0.50
CA LEU A 73 2.54 0.97 0.54
C LEU A 73 2.59 0.41 1.97
N ASN A 74 3.67 0.67 2.70
CA ASN A 74 3.79 0.29 4.11
C ASN A 74 2.70 0.94 4.96
N SER A 75 2.40 2.22 4.72
CA SER A 75 1.38 2.95 5.50
C SER A 75 -0.03 2.40 5.27
N PHE A 76 -0.31 1.80 4.12
CA PHE A 76 -1.58 1.09 3.87
C PHE A 76 -1.63 -0.30 4.53
N LEU A 77 -0.53 -1.05 4.47
CA LEU A 77 -0.48 -2.46 4.84
C LEU A 77 0.01 -2.69 6.28
N GLN A 78 -0.50 -1.88 7.20
CA GLN A 78 -0.33 -2.08 8.64
C GLN A 78 -1.28 -3.17 9.15
N LEU A 79 -0.74 -4.05 10.01
CA LEU A 79 -1.52 -5.10 10.67
C LEU A 79 -2.52 -4.48 11.66
N ASN A 80 -2.07 -3.53 12.48
CA ASN A 80 -2.95 -2.71 13.30
C ASN A 80 -3.74 -1.76 12.38
N PRO A 81 -5.08 -1.84 12.34
CA PRO A 81 -5.89 -1.00 11.46
C PRO A 81 -5.82 0.50 11.81
N ILE A 82 -5.57 0.86 13.08
CA ILE A 82 -5.51 2.26 13.52
C ILE A 82 -4.25 2.96 12.97
N GLU A 83 -3.18 2.20 12.75
CA GLU A 83 -1.92 2.69 12.17
C GLU A 83 -1.99 2.89 10.65
N ARG A 84 -3.11 2.53 9.99
CA ARG A 84 -3.26 2.70 8.55
C ARG A 84 -3.47 4.17 8.21
N ILE A 85 -2.78 4.62 7.17
CA ILE A 85 -2.99 5.96 6.61
C ILE A 85 -4.43 6.11 6.11
N SER A 86 -5.05 7.26 6.42
CA SER A 86 -6.37 7.60 5.90
C SER A 86 -6.30 7.95 4.40
N ALA A 87 -7.42 7.86 3.70
CA ALA A 87 -7.48 8.25 2.29
C ALA A 87 -7.04 9.72 2.09
N ASN A 88 -7.48 10.63 2.97
CA ASN A 88 -7.07 12.04 2.93
C ASN A 88 -5.56 12.23 3.09
N ALA A 89 -4.96 11.56 4.08
CA ALA A 89 -3.52 11.65 4.30
C ALA A 89 -2.72 11.00 3.16
N ALA A 90 -3.23 9.90 2.59
CA ALA A 90 -2.60 9.22 1.46
C ALA A 90 -2.57 10.08 0.19
N MET A 91 -3.63 10.85 -0.09
CA MET A 91 -3.65 11.79 -1.22
C MET A 91 -2.57 12.87 -1.12
N LEU A 92 -2.17 13.24 0.11
CA LEU A 92 -1.12 14.24 0.37
C LEU A 92 0.29 13.63 0.49
N HIS A 93 0.44 12.32 0.29
CA HIS A 93 1.72 11.63 0.41
C HIS A 93 2.67 12.07 -0.72
N THR A 94 3.97 12.14 -0.43
CA THR A 94 5.03 12.55 -1.40
C THR A 94 5.07 11.72 -2.67
N TYR A 95 4.45 10.53 -2.66
CA TYR A 95 4.29 9.68 -3.84
C TYR A 95 3.52 10.38 -4.96
N PHE A 96 2.57 11.25 -4.61
CA PHE A 96 1.74 12.02 -5.56
C PHE A 96 2.30 13.41 -5.86
N SER A 97 3.53 13.74 -5.42
CA SER A 97 4.15 15.06 -5.63
C SER A 97 4.36 15.44 -7.10
N ALA A 98 4.31 14.48 -8.02
CA ALA A 98 4.36 14.71 -9.46
C ALA A 98 3.04 15.26 -10.03
N LEU A 99 1.93 15.22 -9.27
CA LEU A 99 0.65 15.76 -9.68
C LEU A 99 0.58 17.28 -9.40
N PRO A 100 -0.14 18.05 -10.23
CA PRO A 100 -0.35 19.47 -9.98
C PRO A 100 -1.10 19.71 -8.64
N PRO A 101 -0.71 20.71 -7.82
CA PRO A 101 -1.39 21.03 -6.55
C PRO A 101 -2.89 21.33 -6.72
N GLU A 102 -3.30 21.80 -7.88
CA GLU A 102 -4.68 22.12 -8.25
C GLU A 102 -5.61 20.91 -8.15
N VAL A 103 -5.08 19.68 -8.23
CA VAL A 103 -5.86 18.44 -8.05
C VAL A 103 -6.57 18.42 -6.69
N HIS A 104 -6.00 19.04 -5.65
CA HIS A 104 -6.62 19.11 -4.33
C HIS A 104 -7.70 20.19 -4.19
N LEU A 105 -7.84 21.08 -5.18
CA LEU A 105 -8.83 22.16 -5.18
C LEU A 105 -10.09 21.82 -5.98
N LEU A 106 -10.09 20.67 -6.66
CA LEU A 106 -11.21 20.18 -7.45
C LEU A 106 -12.44 19.90 -6.58
N LYS A 107 -13.61 20.20 -7.12
CA LYS A 107 -14.87 19.76 -6.54
C LYS A 107 -15.01 18.24 -6.69
N PRO A 108 -15.78 17.55 -5.83
CA PRO A 108 -16.00 16.10 -5.93
C PRO A 108 -16.57 15.61 -7.27
N THR A 109 -17.20 16.50 -8.05
CA THR A 109 -17.80 16.19 -9.36
C THR A 109 -16.88 16.52 -10.54
N GLU A 110 -15.72 17.15 -10.30
CA GLU A 110 -14.77 17.55 -11.33
C GLU A 110 -13.75 16.43 -11.59
N SER A 111 -13.34 16.30 -12.85
CA SER A 111 -12.38 15.27 -13.28
C SER A 111 -10.96 15.74 -13.03
N ILE A 112 -10.07 14.86 -12.52
CA ILE A 112 -8.65 15.17 -12.38
C ILE A 112 -7.98 15.55 -13.71
N PHE A 113 -8.52 15.07 -14.83
CA PHE A 113 -7.99 15.37 -16.17
C PHE A 113 -8.19 16.84 -16.57
N SER A 114 -8.99 17.64 -15.84
CA SER A 114 -9.14 19.07 -16.15
C SER A 114 -7.96 19.93 -15.70
N VAL A 115 -7.09 19.41 -14.83
CA VAL A 115 -5.91 20.12 -14.29
C VAL A 115 -4.60 19.44 -14.65
N LEU A 116 -4.65 18.24 -15.24
CA LEU A 116 -3.46 17.56 -15.72
C LEU A 116 -3.01 18.17 -17.05
N PRO A 117 -1.69 18.37 -17.25
CA PRO A 117 -1.18 18.84 -18.52
C PRO A 117 -1.48 17.83 -19.63
N ASP A 118 -1.89 18.32 -20.81
CA ASP A 118 -2.10 17.48 -21.99
C ASP A 118 -0.82 16.70 -22.29
N ALA A 119 -0.90 15.37 -22.27
CA ALA A 119 0.21 14.47 -22.60
C ALA A 119 0.76 14.65 -24.03
N ALA A 120 0.12 15.51 -24.84
CA ALA A 120 0.45 15.77 -26.24
C ALA A 120 1.42 16.95 -26.47
N SER A 121 1.77 17.76 -25.46
CA SER A 121 2.60 18.97 -25.68
C SER A 121 4.10 18.79 -25.42
N THR A 122 4.58 17.60 -25.08
CA THR A 122 6.01 17.35 -24.77
C THR A 122 6.84 16.80 -25.95
N SER A 123 6.26 16.66 -27.15
CA SER A 123 7.00 16.27 -28.37
C SER A 123 7.31 17.43 -29.31
N SER A 124 7.88 18.55 -28.82
CA SER A 124 8.56 19.50 -29.71
C SER A 124 9.61 20.35 -29.00
N SER A 125 10.80 19.80 -28.75
CA SER A 125 12.06 20.56 -28.82
C SER A 125 13.26 19.67 -28.48
N SER A 126 13.88 19.10 -29.51
CA SER A 126 15.33 19.05 -29.65
C SER A 126 15.66 18.63 -31.09
N ARG A 127 15.87 19.65 -31.93
CA ARG A 127 16.77 19.56 -33.10
C ARG A 127 18.20 19.64 -32.62
#